data_AF-A0A3N5KU25-F1
#
_entry.id   AF-A0A3N5KU25-F1
#
_cell.length_a   1.000
_cell.length_b   1.000
_cell.length_c   1.000
_cell.angle_alpha   90.00
_cell.angle_beta   90.00
_cell.angle_gamma   90.00
#
_symmetry.space_group_name_H-M   'P 1'
#
loop_
_entity.id
_entity.type
_entity.pdbx_description
1 polymer ?
#
loop_
_entity_poly.entity_id
_entity_poly.type
_entity_poly.pdbx_seq_one_letter_code
_entity_poly.pdbx_strand_id
1 'polypeptide(L)'
;MKIKKTDLLSIIVNCIIDSSYNIDYLSPINIHPFHLNIFNQEESITARIYIWNISHGGNRRPNDEYRIQITGIKSFEKDPIEKTLILGWWDDLKVFVGFDFNKHNKKLGYSPSFQVKEKALHEAFSEGISTYLKENNEIVVVFKKEYLIDYIKNLEEWHSTKDVKVSKKSIQDEIDDEVLPFRYSITSYGADYPVDSIVKRIEDKVIFVPLFQRKFVWKIEEASRFIESLILGLPVPGIFLSKEPETGRLLIIDGQQRLMTLYNFYKGVFRGKEFKLVGVQKDLEGKTIKDLKSEDKIRLNDSIMHATIIKQEEPDDGESSVYSIFERLNTGGKKLTPQEIRACIYYGLFNELLSELAQTPSFVNIFGISDDRLKGQELILRFFALYYEYKNYKKPLKGFLNNFMSKNRDLSKFSKNKLSGLFVPAIDFINLTLKEKAFRRGGGINAAIFDSVMIGITKRLIKVDKINTNKFKQQYEKLMYNDTYISMSKVGTSDEVSVKGRIEQSIEIFSKI
;
A
#
# COMPACT_ATOMS: atom_id res chain seq x y z
N MET A 1 4.19 -20.07 28.77
CA MET A 1 4.18 -19.39 30.09
C MET A 1 2.99 -18.44 30.11
N LYS A 2 2.23 -18.31 31.21
CA LYS A 2 1.01 -17.46 31.22
C LYS A 2 1.40 -15.98 31.33
N ILE A 3 1.10 -15.20 30.29
CA ILE A 3 1.42 -13.76 30.23
C ILE A 3 0.55 -13.00 31.23
N LYS A 4 1.13 -12.04 31.96
CA LYS A 4 0.36 -11.21 32.91
C LYS A 4 -0.57 -10.25 32.17
N LYS A 5 -1.60 -9.77 32.86
CA LYS A 5 -2.58 -8.82 32.26
C LYS A 5 -1.91 -7.54 31.77
N THR A 6 -0.96 -6.99 32.52
CA THR A 6 -0.18 -5.81 32.14
C THR A 6 0.63 -6.04 30.87
N ASP A 7 1.22 -7.23 30.71
CA ASP A 7 2.01 -7.57 29.53
C ASP A 7 1.12 -7.82 28.30
N LEU A 8 -0.10 -8.37 28.51
CA LEU A 8 -1.12 -8.44 27.46
C LEU A 8 -1.58 -7.05 27.01
N LEU A 9 -1.71 -6.10 27.94
CA LEU A 9 -1.98 -4.70 27.60
C LEU A 9 -0.82 -4.11 26.78
N SER A 10 0.43 -4.36 27.15
CA SER A 10 1.59 -3.90 26.37
C SER A 10 1.57 -4.42 24.93
N ILE A 11 1.15 -5.67 24.71
CA ILE A 11 0.99 -6.22 23.36
C ILE A 11 -0.05 -5.41 22.57
N ILE A 12 -1.23 -5.16 23.17
CA ILE A 12 -2.28 -4.33 22.54
C ILE A 12 -1.77 -2.93 22.23
N VAL A 13 -1.12 -2.28 23.20
CA VAL A 13 -0.59 -0.91 23.08
C VAL A 13 0.43 -0.83 21.94
N ASN A 14 1.37 -1.77 21.86
CA ASN A 14 2.34 -1.81 20.77
C ASN A 14 1.66 -1.96 19.41
N CYS A 15 0.64 -2.83 19.30
CA CYS A 15 -0.08 -2.99 18.03
C CYS A 15 -0.80 -1.70 17.59
N ILE A 16 -1.34 -0.94 18.56
CA ILE A 16 -2.02 0.33 18.29
C ILE A 16 -1.01 1.40 17.85
N ILE A 17 0.12 1.52 18.54
CA ILE A 17 1.20 2.47 18.20
C ILE A 17 1.82 2.12 16.84
N ASP A 18 2.12 0.84 16.58
CA ASP A 18 2.64 0.34 15.30
C ASP A 18 1.68 0.64 14.13
N SER A 19 0.38 0.84 14.43
CA SER A 19 -0.65 1.22 13.46
C SER A 19 -0.83 2.74 13.33
N SER A 20 0.06 3.55 13.90
CA SER A 20 0.02 5.03 13.91
C SER A 20 -1.16 5.64 14.69
N TYR A 21 -1.61 4.99 15.76
CA TYR A 21 -2.59 5.55 16.70
C TYR A 21 -1.94 5.87 18.05
N ASN A 22 -2.42 6.94 18.68
CA ASN A 22 -2.13 7.31 20.06
C ASN A 22 -3.17 6.69 21.01
N ILE A 23 -2.84 6.67 22.30
CA ILE A 23 -3.67 6.05 23.34
C ILE A 23 -3.75 6.97 24.54
N ASP A 24 -4.98 7.25 24.99
CA ASP A 24 -5.23 7.69 26.36
C ASP A 24 -5.77 6.53 27.19
N TYR A 25 -5.23 6.35 28.39
CA TYR A 25 -5.72 5.37 29.34
C TYR A 25 -6.88 5.96 30.14
N LEU A 26 -8.08 5.44 29.92
CA LEU A 26 -9.29 5.86 30.64
C LEU A 26 -9.49 5.06 31.94
N SER A 27 -8.75 3.97 32.12
CA SER A 27 -8.65 3.23 33.37
C SER A 27 -7.17 2.95 33.73
N PRO A 28 -6.84 2.73 35.02
CA PRO A 28 -5.48 2.37 35.43
C PRO A 28 -4.99 1.10 34.71
N ILE A 29 -3.72 1.11 34.28
CA ILE A 29 -3.10 0.03 33.48
C ILE A 29 -3.06 -1.35 34.16
N ASN A 30 -3.28 -1.41 35.47
CA ASN A 30 -3.32 -2.62 36.27
C ASN A 30 -4.74 -3.13 36.55
N ILE A 31 -5.78 -2.44 36.07
CA ILE A 31 -7.19 -2.81 36.25
C ILE A 31 -7.72 -3.42 34.95
N HIS A 32 -8.32 -4.61 35.04
CA HIS A 32 -8.92 -5.33 33.92
C HIS A 32 -10.46 -5.31 34.09
N PRO A 33 -11.27 -4.96 33.06
CA PRO A 33 -10.92 -4.64 31.67
C PRO A 33 -10.16 -3.32 31.48
N PHE A 34 -9.41 -3.22 30.38
CA PHE A 34 -8.68 -2.01 30.02
C PHE A 34 -9.59 -1.07 29.24
N HIS A 35 -9.64 0.21 29.61
CA HIS A 35 -10.38 1.23 28.88
C HIS A 35 -9.41 2.18 28.22
N LEU A 36 -9.45 2.23 26.90
CA LEU A 36 -8.54 3.01 26.09
C LEU A 36 -9.34 3.94 25.19
N ASN A 37 -8.90 5.19 25.06
CA ASN A 37 -9.23 6.02 23.92
C ASN A 37 -8.12 5.87 22.89
N ILE A 38 -8.44 5.37 21.70
CA ILE A 38 -7.50 5.09 20.62
C ILE A 38 -7.74 6.11 19.53
N PHE A 39 -6.78 6.98 19.23
CA PHE A 39 -7.03 8.13 18.36
C PHE A 39 -5.85 8.49 17.47
N ASN A 40 -6.14 9.14 16.35
CA ASN A 40 -5.16 9.80 15.49
C ASN A 40 -5.71 11.16 15.04
N GLN A 41 -5.16 11.76 13.98
CA GLN A 41 -5.64 13.06 13.49
C GLN A 41 -7.02 13.01 12.81
N GLU A 42 -7.50 11.83 12.42
CA GLU A 42 -8.71 11.64 11.62
C GLU A 42 -9.88 11.11 12.45
N GLU A 43 -9.62 10.27 13.45
CA GLU A 43 -10.66 9.58 14.22
C GLU A 43 -10.24 9.26 15.67
N SER A 44 -11.24 8.98 16.51
CA SER A 44 -11.09 8.57 17.90
C SER A 44 -12.05 7.42 18.19
N ILE A 45 -11.56 6.36 18.83
CA ILE A 45 -12.33 5.15 19.15
C ILE A 45 -12.12 4.82 20.62
N THR A 46 -13.19 4.88 21.39
CA THR A 46 -13.17 4.38 22.78
C THR A 46 -13.41 2.88 22.79
N ALA A 47 -12.49 2.13 23.41
CA ALA A 47 -12.49 0.68 23.43
C ALA A 47 -12.34 0.14 24.86
N ARG A 48 -13.22 -0.79 25.21
CA ARG A 48 -13.19 -1.58 26.43
C ARG A 48 -12.71 -2.99 26.12
N ILE A 49 -11.51 -3.34 26.61
CA ILE A 49 -10.79 -4.52 26.17
C ILE A 49 -10.72 -5.57 27.27
N TYR A 50 -11.40 -6.68 27.02
CA TYR A 50 -11.33 -7.91 27.80
C TYR A 50 -10.35 -8.88 27.12
N ILE A 51 -9.19 -9.19 27.71
CA ILE A 51 -8.18 -10.06 27.08
C ILE A 51 -7.65 -11.14 28.03
N TRP A 52 -7.51 -12.38 27.56
CA TRP A 52 -6.88 -13.48 28.32
C TRP A 52 -5.90 -14.28 27.45
N ASN A 53 -5.08 -15.12 28.09
CA ASN A 53 -4.23 -16.07 27.38
C ASN A 53 -5.07 -17.22 26.83
N ILE A 54 -4.71 -17.67 25.62
CA ILE A 54 -5.22 -18.90 25.02
C ILE A 54 -4.42 -20.08 25.57
N SER A 55 -5.10 -21.15 25.97
CA SER A 55 -4.49 -22.38 26.44
C SER A 55 -5.33 -23.61 26.06
N HIS A 56 -4.71 -24.80 26.06
CA HIS A 56 -5.38 -26.06 25.73
C HIS A 56 -6.47 -26.46 26.75
N GLY A 57 -6.32 -26.03 28.00
CA GLY A 57 -7.14 -26.47 29.13
C GLY A 57 -6.55 -27.70 29.83
N GLY A 58 -7.32 -28.38 30.68
CA GLY A 58 -6.84 -29.53 31.47
C GLY A 58 -6.79 -30.87 30.70
N ASN A 59 -6.13 -31.87 31.29
CA ASN A 59 -5.67 -33.16 30.70
C ASN A 59 -6.68 -34.09 29.98
N ARG A 60 -7.96 -33.75 29.83
CA ARG A 60 -8.97 -34.60 29.15
C ARG A 60 -9.74 -33.81 28.08
N ARG A 61 -9.04 -33.24 27.09
CA ARG A 61 -9.66 -32.41 26.05
C ARG A 61 -9.17 -32.82 24.65
N PRO A 62 -9.97 -32.56 23.60
CA PRO A 62 -9.54 -32.77 22.22
C PRO A 62 -8.23 -32.04 21.94
N ASN A 63 -7.32 -32.68 21.21
CA ASN A 63 -6.00 -32.12 20.94
C ASN A 63 -6.06 -30.82 20.13
N ASP A 64 -7.14 -30.59 19.38
CA ASP A 64 -7.33 -29.48 18.45
C ASP A 64 -8.18 -28.32 19.00
N GLU A 65 -8.51 -28.31 20.30
CA GLU A 65 -9.34 -27.29 20.94
C GLU A 65 -8.58 -26.47 22.00
N TYR A 66 -8.43 -25.17 21.73
CA TYR A 66 -7.89 -24.20 22.66
C TYR A 66 -9.01 -23.33 23.25
N ARG A 67 -8.73 -22.60 24.33
CA ARG A 67 -9.72 -21.75 25.01
C ARG A 67 -9.11 -20.53 25.70
N ILE A 68 -9.93 -19.50 25.90
CA ILE A 68 -9.71 -18.50 26.93
C ILE A 68 -10.51 -18.86 28.18
N GLN A 69 -9.89 -18.71 29.36
CA GLN A 69 -10.58 -18.86 30.64
C GLN A 69 -10.96 -17.50 31.18
N ILE A 70 -12.27 -17.24 31.33
CA ILE A 70 -12.77 -15.96 31.82
C ILE A 70 -12.63 -15.92 33.34
N THR A 71 -11.67 -15.14 33.82
CA THR A 71 -11.39 -14.92 35.25
C THR A 71 -11.41 -13.44 35.56
N GLY A 72 -11.87 -13.07 36.76
CA GLY A 72 -11.81 -11.70 37.28
C GLY A 72 -13.04 -10.84 37.03
N ILE A 73 -14.07 -11.37 36.34
CA ILE A 73 -15.33 -10.66 36.06
C ILE A 73 -16.54 -11.57 36.25
N LYS A 74 -17.71 -11.00 36.58
CA LYS A 74 -18.99 -11.72 36.73
C LYS A 74 -19.90 -11.61 35.50
N SER A 75 -19.70 -10.57 34.70
CA SER A 75 -20.42 -10.27 33.46
C SER A 75 -19.57 -9.33 32.62
N PHE A 76 -19.80 -9.31 31.31
CA PHE A 76 -19.26 -8.26 30.45
C PHE A 76 -20.15 -7.02 30.53
N GLU A 77 -19.54 -5.85 30.49
CA GLU A 77 -20.26 -4.57 30.52
C GLU A 77 -20.50 -4.09 29.08
N LYS A 78 -21.73 -3.63 28.82
CA LYS A 78 -22.08 -2.99 27.56
C LYS A 78 -22.11 -1.49 27.77
N ASP A 79 -21.40 -0.77 26.92
CA ASP A 79 -21.55 0.67 26.77
C ASP A 79 -22.10 0.96 25.36
N PRO A 80 -23.08 1.87 25.19
CA PRO A 80 -23.58 2.24 23.86
C PRO A 80 -22.58 3.02 23.00
N ILE A 81 -21.58 3.64 23.61
CA ILE A 81 -20.60 4.53 22.97
C ILE A 81 -19.27 3.80 22.76
N GLU A 82 -18.86 2.97 23.73
CA GLU A 82 -17.59 2.23 23.65
C GLU A 82 -17.71 0.91 22.86
N LYS A 83 -16.65 0.56 22.13
CA LYS A 83 -16.54 -0.78 21.56
C LYS A 83 -16.08 -1.77 22.62
N THR A 84 -16.87 -2.81 22.88
CA THR A 84 -16.49 -3.90 23.81
C THR A 84 -15.81 -5.04 23.07
N LEU A 85 -14.52 -5.24 23.32
CA LEU A 85 -13.70 -6.30 22.72
C LEU A 85 -13.52 -7.47 23.69
N ILE A 86 -13.79 -8.69 23.23
CA ILE A 86 -13.45 -9.93 23.93
C ILE A 86 -12.35 -10.65 23.14
N LEU A 87 -11.14 -10.68 23.69
CA LEU A 87 -9.92 -11.15 23.03
C LEU A 87 -9.26 -12.32 23.76
N GLY A 88 -8.68 -13.22 22.97
CA GLY A 88 -7.67 -14.18 23.40
C GLY A 88 -6.34 -13.91 22.72
N TRP A 89 -5.23 -14.06 23.44
CA TRP A 89 -3.87 -14.00 22.88
C TRP A 89 -3.23 -15.38 22.91
N TRP A 90 -2.75 -15.85 21.76
CA TRP A 90 -1.89 -17.03 21.69
C TRP A 90 -0.45 -16.63 21.40
N ASP A 91 0.41 -16.83 22.40
CA ASP A 91 1.79 -16.36 22.33
C ASP A 91 2.67 -17.10 21.33
N ASP A 92 2.41 -18.39 21.09
CA ASP A 92 3.27 -19.21 20.22
C ASP A 92 3.19 -18.77 18.75
N LEU A 93 1.99 -18.39 18.29
CA LEU A 93 1.75 -17.90 16.93
C LEU A 93 1.60 -16.38 16.84
N LYS A 94 1.62 -15.66 17.98
CA LYS A 94 1.44 -14.21 18.06
C LYS A 94 0.14 -13.72 17.38
N VAL A 95 -0.96 -14.44 17.61
CA VAL A 95 -2.29 -14.14 17.05
C VAL A 95 -3.31 -13.79 18.13
N PHE A 96 -4.28 -12.95 17.76
CA PHE A 96 -5.48 -12.67 18.54
C PHE A 96 -6.65 -13.54 18.10
N VAL A 97 -7.56 -13.81 19.02
CA VAL A 97 -8.88 -14.39 18.77
C VAL A 97 -9.95 -13.44 19.31
N GLY A 98 -10.85 -13.01 18.45
CA GLY A 98 -12.01 -12.20 18.77
C GLY A 98 -13.28 -13.03 18.92
N PHE A 99 -14.09 -12.69 19.94
CA PHE A 99 -15.41 -13.27 20.19
C PHE A 99 -16.50 -12.20 20.14
N ASP A 100 -17.67 -12.56 19.61
CA ASP A 100 -18.80 -11.64 19.48
C ASP A 100 -19.43 -11.37 20.85
N PHE A 101 -19.32 -10.12 21.33
CA PHE A 101 -19.93 -9.68 22.58
C PHE A 101 -21.44 -9.99 22.65
N ASN A 102 -22.17 -9.86 21.54
CA ASN A 102 -23.63 -10.06 21.53
C ASN A 102 -24.04 -11.51 21.83
N LYS A 103 -23.12 -12.47 21.64
CA LYS A 103 -23.32 -13.88 22.01
C LYS A 103 -23.02 -14.16 23.49
N HIS A 104 -22.33 -13.24 24.18
CA HIS A 104 -21.80 -13.43 25.53
C HIS A 104 -22.28 -12.39 26.55
N ASN A 105 -23.30 -11.59 26.23
CA ASN A 105 -23.83 -10.51 27.06
C ASN A 105 -24.66 -10.95 28.29
N LYS A 106 -24.64 -12.24 28.65
CA LYS A 106 -25.37 -12.80 29.80
C LYS A 106 -24.45 -12.99 31.01
N LYS A 107 -25.05 -13.20 32.18
CA LYS A 107 -24.33 -13.51 33.41
C LYS A 107 -23.47 -14.75 33.21
N LEU A 108 -22.20 -14.65 33.57
CA LEU A 108 -21.23 -15.73 33.40
C LEU A 108 -21.46 -16.83 34.44
N GLY A 109 -21.31 -18.09 34.01
CA GLY A 109 -21.35 -19.25 34.90
C GLY A 109 -20.13 -19.33 35.83
N TYR A 110 -20.04 -20.39 36.63
CA TYR A 110 -19.00 -20.55 37.66
C TYR A 110 -17.57 -20.61 37.09
N SER A 111 -17.40 -21.12 35.87
CA SER A 111 -16.08 -21.23 35.21
C SER A 111 -16.22 -21.10 33.68
N PRO A 112 -16.46 -19.88 33.16
CA PRO A 112 -16.72 -19.69 31.74
C PRO A 112 -15.43 -19.82 30.94
N SER A 113 -15.52 -20.53 29.81
CA SER A 113 -14.42 -20.60 28.85
C SER A 113 -14.95 -20.53 27.42
N PHE A 114 -14.24 -19.81 26.55
CA PHE A 114 -14.60 -19.68 25.12
C PHE A 114 -13.58 -20.41 24.27
N GLN A 115 -14.08 -21.30 23.41
CA GLN A 115 -13.28 -22.24 22.62
C GLN A 115 -12.87 -21.63 21.28
N VAL A 116 -11.67 -22.00 20.82
CA VAL A 116 -11.12 -21.70 19.50
C VAL A 116 -10.45 -22.96 18.92
N LYS A 117 -10.67 -23.25 17.63
CA LYS A 117 -10.04 -24.39 16.94
C LYS A 117 -8.58 -24.09 16.62
N GLU A 118 -7.68 -25.04 16.89
CA GLU A 118 -6.26 -24.94 16.57
C GLU A 118 -6.03 -24.63 15.07
N LYS A 119 -6.79 -25.28 14.19
CA LYS A 119 -6.73 -25.04 12.75
C LYS A 119 -6.90 -23.56 12.38
N ALA A 120 -7.86 -22.87 13.00
CA ALA A 120 -8.13 -21.46 12.71
C ALA A 120 -6.98 -20.55 13.15
N LEU A 121 -6.30 -20.92 14.24
CA LEU A 121 -5.11 -20.22 14.73
C LEU A 121 -3.93 -20.33 13.74
N HIS A 122 -3.67 -21.54 13.23
CA HIS A 122 -2.64 -21.74 12.21
C HIS A 122 -3.01 -21.14 10.85
N GLU A 123 -4.28 -21.19 10.47
CA GLU A 123 -4.77 -20.52 9.26
C GLU A 123 -4.59 -19.01 9.36
N ALA A 124 -4.96 -18.37 10.47
CA ALA A 124 -4.72 -16.93 10.66
C ALA A 124 -3.23 -16.58 10.70
N PHE A 125 -2.40 -17.42 11.31
CA PHE A 125 -0.95 -17.25 11.25
C PHE A 125 -0.39 -17.33 9.83
N SER A 126 -1.01 -18.12 8.96
CA SER A 126 -0.58 -18.30 7.56
C SER A 126 -1.14 -17.20 6.65
N GLU A 127 -2.44 -16.97 6.71
CA GLU A 127 -3.22 -16.13 5.79
C GLU A 127 -3.47 -14.71 6.32
N GLY A 128 -3.05 -14.42 7.55
CA GLY A 128 -3.27 -13.15 8.25
C GLY A 128 -4.52 -13.17 9.12
N ILE A 129 -5.63 -13.72 8.59
CA ILE A 129 -6.93 -13.80 9.25
C ILE A 129 -7.60 -15.13 8.90
N SER A 130 -8.31 -15.73 9.86
CA SER A 130 -9.19 -16.89 9.67
C SER A 130 -10.49 -16.64 10.44
N THR A 131 -11.61 -17.11 9.91
CA THR A 131 -12.89 -17.09 10.61
C THR A 131 -13.58 -18.43 10.47
N TYR A 132 -14.44 -18.75 11.43
CA TYR A 132 -15.35 -19.87 11.29
C TYR A 132 -16.59 -19.68 12.15
N LEU A 133 -17.68 -20.32 11.74
CA LEU A 133 -18.93 -20.34 12.49
C LEU A 133 -18.97 -21.55 13.42
N LYS A 134 -19.27 -21.30 14.68
CA LYS A 134 -19.57 -22.32 15.68
C LYS A 134 -21.02 -22.78 15.59
N GLU A 135 -21.32 -23.90 16.23
CA GLU A 135 -22.68 -24.47 16.28
C GLU A 135 -23.73 -23.53 16.89
N ASN A 136 -23.33 -22.64 17.81
CA ASN A 136 -24.18 -21.61 18.41
C ASN A 136 -24.39 -20.37 17.51
N ASN A 137 -24.05 -20.47 16.23
CA ASN A 137 -24.11 -19.39 15.25
C ASN A 137 -23.26 -18.16 15.66
N GLU A 138 -22.19 -18.37 16.42
CA GLU A 138 -21.14 -17.38 16.70
C GLU A 138 -20.04 -17.48 15.65
N ILE A 139 -19.66 -16.34 15.06
CA ILE A 139 -18.46 -16.26 14.21
C ILE A 139 -17.29 -15.94 15.11
N VAL A 140 -16.29 -16.82 15.15
CA VAL A 140 -15.01 -16.54 15.79
C VAL A 140 -14.05 -16.02 14.75
N VAL A 141 -13.36 -14.93 15.08
CA VAL A 141 -12.37 -14.31 14.21
C VAL A 141 -11.01 -14.50 14.83
N VAL A 142 -10.05 -14.97 14.04
CA VAL A 142 -8.66 -15.10 14.44
C VAL A 142 -7.82 -14.25 13.50
N PHE A 143 -6.93 -13.44 14.04
CA PHE A 143 -6.16 -12.47 13.24
C PHE A 143 -4.78 -12.23 13.82
N LYS A 144 -3.80 -11.94 12.96
CA LYS A 144 -2.49 -11.49 13.40
C LYS A 144 -2.55 -10.12 14.05
N LYS A 145 -1.55 -9.83 14.89
CA LYS A 145 -1.44 -8.59 15.64
C LYS A 145 -1.56 -7.31 14.79
N GLU A 146 -1.12 -7.34 13.53
CA GLU A 146 -1.15 -6.18 12.62
C GLU A 146 -2.58 -5.77 12.23
N TYR A 147 -3.56 -6.66 12.40
CA TYR A 147 -4.96 -6.42 12.07
C TYR A 147 -5.79 -5.94 13.26
N LEU A 148 -5.17 -5.62 14.42
CA LEU A 148 -5.92 -5.23 15.62
C LEU A 148 -6.78 -3.97 15.41
N ILE A 149 -6.24 -2.94 14.75
CA ILE A 149 -7.00 -1.73 14.46
C ILE A 149 -8.13 -2.01 13.47
N ASP A 150 -7.87 -2.78 12.41
CA ASP A 150 -8.91 -3.18 11.45
C ASP A 150 -10.04 -3.96 12.14
N TYR A 151 -9.69 -4.87 13.05
CA TYR A 151 -10.66 -5.61 13.86
C TYR A 151 -11.47 -4.67 14.76
N ILE A 152 -10.84 -3.72 15.45
CA ILE A 152 -11.54 -2.72 16.27
C ILE A 152 -12.52 -1.91 15.42
N LYS A 153 -12.07 -1.41 14.26
CA LYS A 153 -12.89 -0.57 13.36
C LYS A 153 -14.09 -1.32 12.80
N ASN A 154 -13.90 -2.58 12.43
CA ASN A 154 -14.91 -3.39 11.73
C ASN A 154 -15.50 -4.51 12.61
N LEU A 155 -15.47 -4.32 13.94
CA LEU A 155 -15.86 -5.34 14.93
C LEU A 155 -17.20 -6.03 14.61
N GLU A 156 -18.24 -5.25 14.32
CA GLU A 156 -19.57 -5.80 14.01
C GLU A 156 -19.61 -6.52 12.66
N GLU A 157 -18.95 -5.95 11.65
CA GLU A 157 -18.89 -6.54 10.31
C GLU A 157 -18.16 -7.89 10.32
N TRP A 158 -17.03 -7.98 11.01
CA TRP A 158 -16.21 -9.20 11.06
C TRP A 158 -16.91 -10.36 11.80
N HIS A 159 -17.85 -10.05 12.68
CA HIS A 159 -18.70 -11.03 13.36
C HIS A 159 -20.05 -11.28 12.65
N SER A 160 -20.32 -10.60 11.52
CA SER A 160 -21.56 -10.75 10.76
C SER A 160 -21.48 -11.75 9.59
N THR A 161 -20.28 -11.99 9.05
CA THR A 161 -20.05 -12.87 7.89
C THR A 161 -18.77 -13.69 8.02
N LYS A 162 -18.75 -14.90 7.44
CA LYS A 162 -17.53 -15.73 7.35
C LYS A 162 -16.51 -15.14 6.38
N ASP A 163 -16.98 -14.45 5.34
CA ASP A 163 -16.12 -13.89 4.29
C ASP A 163 -15.64 -12.49 4.68
N VAL A 164 -14.77 -12.43 5.68
CA VAL A 164 -14.14 -11.16 6.08
C VAL A 164 -13.21 -10.70 4.95
N LYS A 165 -13.66 -9.71 4.18
CA LYS A 165 -12.87 -9.06 3.13
C LYS A 165 -11.98 -8.00 3.75
N VAL A 166 -10.87 -8.41 4.35
CA VAL A 166 -9.83 -7.44 4.69
C VAL A 166 -9.17 -6.98 3.40
N SER A 167 -9.15 -5.66 3.18
CA SER A 167 -8.36 -5.10 2.09
C SER A 167 -6.93 -5.61 2.27
N LYS A 168 -6.50 -6.51 1.39
CA LYS A 168 -5.18 -7.13 1.46
C LYS A 168 -4.14 -6.03 1.24
N LYS A 169 -3.71 -5.36 2.31
CA LYS A 169 -2.45 -4.64 2.35
C LYS A 169 -1.33 -5.69 2.44
N SER A 170 -1.16 -6.43 1.35
CA SER A 170 0.04 -7.22 1.09
C SER A 170 0.98 -6.36 0.25
N ILE A 171 1.84 -5.66 0.98
CA ILE A 171 3.30 -5.63 0.91
C ILE A 171 3.70 -5.17 2.31
N GLN A 172 4.67 -5.83 2.93
CA GLN A 172 5.32 -5.35 4.14
C GLN A 172 6.07 -4.07 3.74
N ASP A 173 5.37 -2.94 3.72
CA ASP A 173 6.01 -1.64 3.64
C ASP A 173 6.68 -1.44 5.00
N GLU A 174 7.96 -1.79 5.10
CA GLU A 174 8.84 -1.10 6.03
C GLU A 174 8.83 0.37 5.57
N ILE A 175 7.86 1.15 6.08
CA ILE A 175 7.93 2.60 6.06
C ILE A 175 8.98 2.93 7.12
N ASP A 176 10.25 2.88 6.71
CA ASP A 176 11.29 3.59 7.43
C ASP A 176 10.92 5.07 7.32
N ASP A 177 10.44 5.66 8.41
CA ASP A 177 10.33 7.12 8.54
C ASP A 177 11.75 7.69 8.51
N GLU A 178 12.30 7.83 7.31
CA GLU A 178 13.64 8.36 7.12
C GLU A 178 13.68 9.86 7.41
N VAL A 179 14.41 10.22 8.46
CA VAL A 179 14.95 11.57 8.63
C VAL A 179 16.04 11.77 7.59
N LEU A 180 15.74 12.57 6.55
CA LEU A 180 16.65 12.82 5.44
C LEU A 180 17.99 13.40 5.96
N PRO A 181 19.15 12.79 5.64
CA PRO A 181 20.44 13.17 6.21
C PRO A 181 21.07 14.45 5.63
N PHE A 182 20.44 15.12 4.64
CA PHE A 182 21.03 16.26 3.92
C PHE A 182 20.08 17.45 3.76
N ARG A 183 20.65 18.67 3.72
CA ARG A 183 19.93 19.92 3.40
C ARG A 183 19.88 20.10 1.89
N TYR A 184 18.69 20.08 1.31
CA TYR A 184 18.48 20.32 -0.12
C TYR A 184 18.54 21.81 -0.49
N SER A 185 18.99 22.11 -1.71
CA SER A 185 18.72 23.40 -2.36
C SER A 185 17.51 23.23 -3.29
N ILE A 186 16.40 23.89 -2.96
CA ILE A 186 15.17 23.86 -3.76
C ILE A 186 14.76 25.30 -3.97
N THR A 187 14.40 25.63 -5.21
CA THR A 187 13.65 26.85 -5.48
C THR A 187 12.23 26.44 -5.85
N SER A 188 11.28 26.84 -5.01
CA SER A 188 9.88 26.92 -5.41
C SER A 188 9.53 28.37 -5.68
N TYR A 189 8.64 28.59 -6.63
CA TYR A 189 8.06 29.90 -6.86
C TYR A 189 6.56 29.76 -7.14
N GLY A 190 5.80 30.77 -6.70
CA GLY A 190 4.40 30.89 -7.02
C GLY A 190 4.21 31.34 -8.46
N ALA A 191 3.23 30.78 -9.15
CA ALA A 191 2.78 31.21 -10.46
C ALA A 191 1.25 31.20 -10.47
N ASP A 192 0.67 32.34 -10.83
CA ASP A 192 -0.77 32.50 -10.91
C ASP A 192 -1.20 32.44 -12.37
N TYR A 193 -2.11 31.52 -12.68
CA TYR A 193 -2.62 31.35 -14.03
C TYR A 193 -4.13 31.62 -14.07
N PRO A 194 -4.59 32.48 -14.99
CA PRO A 194 -5.99 32.49 -15.41
C PRO A 194 -6.41 31.11 -15.93
N VAL A 195 -7.67 30.75 -15.72
CA VAL A 195 -8.20 29.43 -16.10
C VAL A 195 -8.05 29.16 -17.60
N ASP A 196 -8.30 30.15 -18.45
CA ASP A 196 -8.18 30.01 -19.90
C ASP A 196 -6.74 29.69 -20.35
N SER A 197 -5.75 30.31 -19.69
CA SER A 197 -4.32 30.06 -19.88
C SER A 197 -3.93 28.64 -19.46
N ILE A 198 -4.48 28.14 -18.34
CA ILE A 198 -4.31 26.74 -17.94
C ILE A 198 -4.85 25.79 -19.01
N VAL A 199 -6.08 26.01 -19.46
CA VAL A 199 -6.73 25.15 -20.45
C VAL A 199 -5.91 25.09 -21.74
N LYS A 200 -5.46 26.25 -22.22
CA LYS A 200 -4.59 26.34 -23.39
C LYS A 200 -3.26 25.62 -23.19
N ARG A 201 -2.59 25.80 -22.04
CA ARG A 201 -1.33 25.10 -21.73
C ARG A 201 -1.50 23.58 -21.66
N ILE A 202 -2.66 23.08 -21.22
CA ILE A 202 -2.96 21.64 -21.24
C ILE A 202 -3.16 21.15 -22.68
N GLU A 203 -3.89 21.91 -23.50
CA GLU A 203 -4.12 21.60 -24.91
C GLU A 203 -2.81 21.56 -25.71
N ASP A 204 -1.92 22.53 -25.48
CA ASP A 204 -0.59 22.63 -26.08
C ASP A 204 0.42 21.62 -25.49
N LYS A 205 -0.01 20.76 -24.55
CA LYS A 205 0.82 19.79 -23.82
C LYS A 205 2.00 20.42 -23.06
N VAL A 206 1.90 21.71 -22.74
CA VAL A 206 2.86 22.41 -21.86
C VAL A 206 2.64 21.99 -20.42
N ILE A 207 1.38 21.90 -19.97
CA ILE A 207 0.99 21.24 -18.73
C ILE A 207 0.46 19.87 -19.08
N PHE A 208 0.97 18.81 -18.47
CA PHE A 208 0.53 17.46 -18.84
C PHE A 208 0.41 16.52 -17.64
N VAL A 209 -0.50 15.55 -17.80
CA VAL A 209 -0.71 14.46 -16.85
C VAL A 209 0.23 13.31 -17.23
N PRO A 210 1.10 12.85 -16.33
CA PRO A 210 1.88 11.65 -16.58
C PRO A 210 1.02 10.40 -16.86
N LEU A 211 1.49 9.53 -17.76
CA LEU A 211 0.73 8.36 -18.24
C LEU A 211 0.32 7.35 -17.16
N PHE A 212 1.09 7.25 -16.07
CA PHE A 212 0.85 6.31 -14.98
C PHE A 212 -0.03 6.90 -13.86
N GLN A 213 -0.39 8.19 -13.94
CA GLN A 213 -1.21 8.84 -12.92
C GLN A 213 -2.63 8.28 -12.92
N ARG A 214 -3.27 8.31 -11.75
CA ARG A 214 -4.60 7.73 -11.56
C ARG A 214 -5.59 8.31 -12.57
N LYS A 215 -6.50 7.45 -13.07
CA LYS A 215 -7.60 7.88 -13.93
C LYS A 215 -8.39 9.01 -13.25
N PHE A 216 -8.98 9.88 -14.04
CA PHE A 216 -9.89 10.91 -13.54
C PHE A 216 -11.06 10.26 -12.77
N VAL A 217 -11.14 10.48 -11.45
CA VAL A 217 -12.07 9.79 -10.56
C VAL A 217 -13.28 10.62 -10.19
N TRP A 218 -13.19 11.95 -10.24
CA TRP A 218 -14.31 12.82 -9.89
C TRP A 218 -15.57 12.45 -10.69
N LYS A 219 -16.69 12.43 -9.98
CA LYS A 219 -18.02 12.35 -10.60
C LYS A 219 -18.39 13.73 -11.16
N ILE A 220 -19.42 13.75 -11.99
CA ILE A 220 -19.85 14.98 -12.66
C ILE A 220 -20.29 16.04 -11.65
N GLU A 221 -20.86 15.64 -10.51
CA GLU A 221 -21.29 16.54 -9.43
C GLU A 221 -20.09 17.24 -8.77
N GLU A 222 -19.00 16.51 -8.49
CA GLU A 222 -17.77 17.07 -7.92
C GLU A 222 -17.11 18.05 -8.89
N ALA A 223 -17.04 17.66 -10.17
CA ALA A 223 -16.52 18.49 -11.24
C ALA A 223 -17.37 19.77 -11.43
N SER A 224 -18.70 19.65 -11.33
CA SER A 224 -19.63 20.77 -11.49
C SER A 224 -19.50 21.78 -10.36
N ARG A 225 -19.42 21.32 -9.10
CA ARG A 225 -19.22 22.19 -7.93
C ARG A 225 -17.89 22.95 -7.98
N PHE A 226 -16.85 22.32 -8.54
CA PHE A 226 -15.58 22.99 -8.75
C PHE A 226 -15.68 24.13 -9.77
N ILE A 227 -16.34 23.90 -10.92
CA ILE A 227 -16.60 24.96 -11.90
C ILE A 227 -17.45 26.09 -11.30
N GLU A 228 -18.51 25.74 -10.58
CA GLU A 228 -19.35 26.70 -9.86
C GLU A 228 -18.51 27.55 -8.88
N SER A 229 -17.63 26.93 -8.10
CA SER A 229 -16.78 27.65 -7.14
C SER A 229 -15.95 28.73 -7.82
N LEU A 230 -15.39 28.44 -9.00
CA LEU A 230 -14.62 29.41 -9.79
C LEU A 230 -15.50 30.56 -10.32
N ILE A 231 -16.70 30.25 -10.83
CA ILE A 231 -17.66 31.26 -11.32
C ILE A 231 -18.12 32.18 -10.18
N LEU A 232 -18.32 31.62 -8.99
CA LEU A 232 -18.73 32.37 -7.79
C LEU A 232 -17.58 33.15 -7.14
N GLY A 233 -16.34 32.98 -7.61
CA GLY A 233 -15.16 33.63 -7.02
C GLY A 233 -14.78 33.07 -5.65
N LEU A 234 -15.16 31.83 -5.35
CA LEU A 234 -14.77 31.16 -4.11
C LEU A 234 -13.31 30.70 -4.18
N PRO A 235 -12.56 30.76 -3.06
CA PRO A 235 -11.19 30.27 -3.03
C PRO A 235 -11.17 28.75 -3.27
N VAL A 236 -10.33 28.32 -4.21
CA VAL A 236 -10.06 26.91 -4.47
C VAL A 236 -8.63 26.57 -4.07
N PRO A 237 -8.33 25.34 -3.63
CA PRO A 237 -6.97 25.02 -3.26
C PRO A 237 -6.07 25.01 -4.50
N GLY A 238 -4.83 25.48 -4.33
CA GLY A 238 -3.86 25.60 -5.42
C GLY A 238 -3.40 24.27 -6.00
N ILE A 239 -2.60 24.35 -7.06
CA ILE A 239 -2.00 23.20 -7.76
C ILE A 239 -0.50 23.16 -7.56
N PHE A 240 0.10 21.98 -7.71
CA PHE A 240 1.54 21.80 -7.68
C PHE A 240 2.01 21.26 -9.02
N LEU A 241 3.06 21.87 -9.57
CA LEU A 241 3.63 21.51 -10.85
C LEU A 241 5.14 21.30 -10.70
N SER A 242 5.70 20.30 -11.36
CA SER A 242 7.15 20.13 -11.52
C SER A 242 7.58 20.63 -12.89
N LYS A 243 8.64 21.43 -12.95
CA LYS A 243 9.17 21.91 -14.23
C LYS A 243 10.27 20.98 -14.75
N GLU A 244 10.06 20.41 -15.94
CA GLU A 244 11.09 19.63 -16.64
C GLU A 244 12.26 20.56 -17.03
N PRO A 245 13.51 20.24 -16.63
CA PRO A 245 14.66 21.09 -16.97
C PRO A 245 14.89 21.24 -18.47
N GLU A 246 14.76 20.14 -19.23
CA GLU A 246 15.12 20.09 -20.65
C GLU A 246 14.09 20.80 -21.55
N THR A 247 12.80 20.55 -21.30
CA THR A 247 11.72 21.01 -22.19
C THR A 247 10.98 22.24 -21.63
N GLY A 248 11.14 22.52 -20.33
CA GLY A 248 10.37 23.53 -19.62
C GLY A 248 8.89 23.19 -19.42
N ARG A 249 8.44 22.00 -19.85
CA ARG A 249 7.07 21.54 -19.61
C ARG A 249 6.80 21.35 -18.11
N LEU A 250 5.54 21.39 -17.76
CA LEU A 250 5.03 21.35 -16.39
C LEU A 250 4.28 20.05 -16.16
N LEU A 251 4.87 19.17 -15.36
CA LEU A 251 4.25 17.93 -14.91
C LEU A 251 3.30 18.22 -13.76
N ILE A 252 2.08 17.69 -13.82
CA ILE A 252 1.12 17.85 -12.73
C ILE A 252 1.52 16.97 -11.54
N ILE A 253 1.81 17.59 -10.40
CA ILE A 253 2.07 16.90 -9.12
C ILE A 253 0.76 16.70 -8.35
N ASP A 254 0.01 17.80 -8.16
CA ASP A 254 -1.27 17.80 -7.46
C ASP A 254 -2.28 18.70 -8.19
N GLY A 255 -3.57 18.43 -8.01
CA GLY A 255 -4.65 19.16 -8.66
C GLY A 255 -5.07 18.61 -10.01
N GLN A 256 -4.68 17.38 -10.36
CA GLN A 256 -5.06 16.71 -11.60
C GLN A 256 -6.58 16.75 -11.84
N GLN A 257 -7.41 16.46 -10.82
CA GLN A 257 -8.86 16.46 -10.98
C GLN A 257 -9.42 17.85 -11.30
N ARG A 258 -8.86 18.91 -10.69
CA ARG A 258 -9.21 20.31 -10.99
C ARG A 258 -8.84 20.68 -12.42
N LEU A 259 -7.57 20.46 -12.78
CA LEU A 259 -7.04 20.79 -14.11
C LEU A 259 -7.77 20.04 -15.23
N MET A 260 -8.07 18.76 -15.00
CA MET A 260 -8.81 17.96 -15.98
C MET A 260 -10.29 18.30 -16.03
N THR A 261 -10.89 18.75 -14.92
CA THR A 261 -12.24 19.30 -14.94
C THR A 261 -12.32 20.56 -15.80
N LEU A 262 -11.37 21.50 -15.65
CA LEU A 262 -11.28 22.69 -16.49
C LEU A 262 -11.19 22.31 -17.97
N TYR A 263 -10.19 21.50 -18.31
CA TYR A 263 -9.98 21.06 -19.69
C TYR A 263 -11.23 20.38 -20.29
N ASN A 264 -11.84 19.45 -19.54
CA ASN A 264 -13.04 18.72 -19.98
C ASN A 264 -14.25 19.66 -20.16
N PHE A 265 -14.45 20.61 -19.25
CA PHE A 265 -15.56 21.57 -19.34
C PHE A 265 -15.42 22.50 -20.55
N TYR A 266 -14.22 23.02 -20.81
CA TYR A 266 -13.95 23.84 -21.99
C TYR A 266 -14.03 23.04 -23.30
N LYS A 267 -13.61 21.77 -23.30
CA LYS A 267 -13.85 20.85 -24.42
C LYS A 267 -15.33 20.46 -24.57
N GLY A 268 -16.15 20.70 -23.54
CA GLY A 268 -17.57 20.35 -23.51
C GLY A 268 -17.84 18.85 -23.38
N VAL A 269 -16.85 18.05 -22.98
CA VAL A 269 -16.97 16.58 -22.93
C VAL A 269 -16.54 16.05 -21.56
N PHE A 270 -17.41 15.27 -20.93
CA PHE A 270 -17.14 14.51 -19.71
C PHE A 270 -17.42 13.03 -19.94
N ARG A 271 -16.37 12.20 -19.90
CA ARG A 271 -16.45 10.74 -20.10
C ARG A 271 -17.26 10.34 -21.37
N GLY A 272 -17.04 11.06 -22.47
CA GLY A 272 -17.68 10.81 -23.76
C GLY A 272 -19.11 11.35 -23.91
N LYS A 273 -19.63 12.06 -22.90
CA LYS A 273 -20.92 12.77 -22.96
C LYS A 273 -20.70 14.28 -22.89
N GLU A 274 -21.71 15.05 -23.25
CA GLU A 274 -21.69 16.50 -23.10
C GLU A 274 -21.53 16.89 -21.61
N PHE A 275 -20.59 17.79 -21.31
CA PHE A 275 -20.38 18.27 -19.95
C PHE A 275 -21.43 19.33 -19.62
N LYS A 276 -22.43 18.93 -18.83
CA LYS A 276 -23.42 19.82 -18.22
C LYS A 276 -23.20 19.91 -16.72
N LEU A 277 -23.32 21.11 -16.16
CA LEU A 277 -23.23 21.32 -14.72
C LEU A 277 -24.43 20.68 -14.02
N VAL A 278 -24.18 19.95 -12.93
CA VAL A 278 -25.22 19.31 -12.10
C VAL A 278 -24.96 19.46 -10.61
N GLY A 279 -26.04 19.62 -9.84
CA GLY A 279 -25.95 19.78 -8.39
C GLY A 279 -25.31 21.10 -7.96
N VAL A 280 -25.58 22.16 -8.75
CA VAL A 280 -25.11 23.54 -8.58
C VAL A 280 -26.29 24.50 -8.43
N GLN A 281 -26.04 25.81 -8.31
CA GLN A 281 -27.08 26.84 -8.25
C GLN A 281 -28.01 26.78 -9.47
N LYS A 282 -29.28 27.13 -9.26
CA LYS A 282 -30.36 26.98 -10.24
C LYS A 282 -30.08 27.68 -11.57
N ASP A 283 -29.35 28.78 -11.56
CA ASP A 283 -29.01 29.55 -12.75
C ASP A 283 -27.81 28.96 -13.51
N LEU A 284 -27.06 28.03 -12.92
CA LEU A 284 -25.96 27.29 -13.55
C LEU A 284 -26.34 25.84 -13.91
N GLU A 285 -27.36 25.29 -13.25
CA GLU A 285 -27.81 23.91 -13.42
C GLU A 285 -28.13 23.59 -14.90
N GLY A 286 -27.57 22.48 -15.40
CA GLY A 286 -27.76 21.99 -16.76
C GLY A 286 -26.98 22.73 -17.85
N LYS A 287 -26.24 23.81 -17.53
CA LYS A 287 -25.51 24.61 -18.52
C LYS A 287 -24.21 23.94 -18.96
N THR A 288 -23.86 24.11 -20.24
CA THR A 288 -22.52 23.85 -20.79
C THR A 288 -21.70 25.15 -20.85
N ILE A 289 -20.41 25.06 -21.21
CA ILE A 289 -19.56 26.22 -21.51
C ILE A 289 -20.14 27.17 -22.57
N LYS A 290 -21.00 26.66 -23.47
CA LYS A 290 -21.66 27.46 -24.52
C LYS A 290 -22.91 28.17 -24.01
N ASP A 291 -23.56 27.63 -22.97
CA ASP A 291 -24.80 28.15 -22.40
C ASP A 291 -24.57 29.12 -21.24
N LEU A 292 -23.32 29.26 -20.78
CA LEU A 292 -22.96 30.25 -19.76
C LEU A 292 -23.24 31.67 -20.26
N LYS A 293 -23.72 32.53 -19.35
CA LYS A 293 -23.85 33.95 -19.63
C LYS A 293 -22.46 34.55 -19.86
N SER A 294 -22.41 35.66 -20.58
CA SER A 294 -21.15 36.35 -20.86
C SER A 294 -20.40 36.72 -19.58
N GLU A 295 -21.11 37.16 -18.53
CA GLU A 295 -20.50 37.53 -17.25
C GLU A 295 -19.91 36.31 -16.53
N ASP A 296 -20.60 35.16 -16.52
CA ASP A 296 -20.12 33.94 -15.89
C ASP A 296 -18.90 33.37 -16.61
N LYS A 297 -18.87 33.49 -17.94
CA LYS A 297 -17.72 33.07 -18.75
C LYS A 297 -16.49 33.95 -18.52
N ILE A 298 -16.69 35.26 -18.37
CA ILE A 298 -15.61 36.20 -17.98
C ILE A 298 -15.09 35.82 -16.59
N ARG A 299 -15.97 35.64 -15.60
CA ARG A 299 -15.58 35.22 -14.24
C ARG A 299 -14.81 33.90 -14.23
N LEU A 300 -15.25 32.92 -15.01
CA LEU A 300 -14.56 31.63 -15.09
C LEU A 300 -13.17 31.79 -15.72
N ASN A 301 -13.05 32.50 -16.84
CA ASN A 301 -11.77 32.73 -17.53
C ASN A 301 -10.77 33.49 -16.64
N ASP A 302 -11.24 34.54 -15.97
CA ASP A 302 -10.42 35.44 -15.15
C ASP A 302 -10.12 34.84 -13.76
N SER A 303 -10.77 33.74 -13.40
CA SER A 303 -10.50 33.04 -12.14
C SER A 303 -9.04 32.59 -12.10
N ILE A 304 -8.37 32.85 -10.97
CA ILE A 304 -6.95 32.58 -10.80
C ILE A 304 -6.76 31.25 -10.09
N MET A 305 -5.97 30.37 -10.72
CA MET A 305 -5.48 29.15 -10.11
C MET A 305 -4.04 29.37 -9.63
N HIS A 306 -3.86 29.38 -8.32
CA HIS A 306 -2.54 29.48 -7.69
C HIS A 306 -1.76 28.19 -7.91
N ALA A 307 -0.60 28.28 -8.58
CA ALA A 307 0.32 27.17 -8.78
C ALA A 307 1.60 27.36 -7.99
N THR A 308 2.08 26.31 -7.33
CA THR A 308 3.45 26.24 -6.86
C THR A 308 4.26 25.43 -7.85
N ILE A 309 5.26 26.07 -8.47
CA ILE A 309 6.16 25.41 -9.40
C ILE A 309 7.42 25.01 -8.64
N ILE A 310 7.74 23.73 -8.70
CA ILE A 310 8.93 23.13 -8.09
C ILE A 310 9.95 22.88 -9.19
N LYS A 311 11.15 23.43 -8.99
CA LYS A 311 12.33 23.17 -9.82
C LYS A 311 13.45 22.62 -8.94
N GLN A 312 14.11 21.56 -9.41
CA GLN A 312 15.34 21.06 -8.81
C GLN A 312 16.52 21.82 -9.45
N GLU A 313 17.36 22.45 -8.62
CA GLU A 313 18.55 23.18 -9.08
C GLU A 313 19.77 22.25 -9.08
N GLU A 314 20.24 21.72 -7.93
CA GLU A 314 21.33 20.74 -7.82
C GLU A 314 21.29 19.96 -6.48
N PRO A 315 21.87 18.72 -6.39
CA PRO A 315 22.42 17.90 -7.48
C PRO A 315 21.35 17.00 -8.13
N ASP A 316 21.72 16.39 -9.26
CA ASP A 316 20.98 15.36 -10.00
C ASP A 316 21.27 13.94 -9.47
N ASP A 317 21.62 13.82 -8.18
CA ASP A 317 22.15 12.60 -7.57
C ASP A 317 21.08 11.57 -7.16
N GLY A 318 19.88 11.68 -7.73
CA GLY A 318 18.86 10.64 -7.65
C GLY A 318 18.11 10.55 -6.32
N GLU A 319 18.40 11.45 -5.37
CA GLU A 319 17.53 11.75 -4.24
C GLU A 319 16.84 13.09 -4.48
N SER A 320 15.97 13.13 -5.50
CA SER A 320 15.28 14.37 -5.86
C SER A 320 14.55 14.94 -4.64
N SER A 321 14.93 16.14 -4.28
CA SER A 321 14.25 16.97 -3.28
C SER A 321 12.75 17.15 -3.61
N VAL A 322 12.43 17.06 -4.90
CA VAL A 322 11.07 16.95 -5.46
C VAL A 322 10.34 15.72 -4.92
N TYR A 323 10.99 14.57 -4.75
CA TYR A 323 10.40 13.35 -4.18
C TYR A 323 9.90 13.58 -2.77
N SER A 324 10.73 14.17 -1.91
CA SER A 324 10.36 14.40 -0.51
C SER A 324 9.24 15.46 -0.39
N ILE A 325 9.23 16.48 -1.25
CA ILE A 325 8.09 17.40 -1.35
C ILE A 325 6.84 16.65 -1.80
N PHE A 326 6.95 15.82 -2.82
CA PHE A 326 5.85 15.05 -3.37
C PHE A 326 5.24 14.14 -2.30
N GLU A 327 6.06 13.42 -1.53
CA GLU A 327 5.62 12.56 -0.43
C GLU A 327 4.88 13.34 0.67
N ARG A 328 5.36 14.55 1.01
CA ARG A 328 4.75 15.41 2.04
C ARG A 328 3.47 16.11 1.56
N LEU A 329 3.40 16.50 0.29
CA LEU A 329 2.21 17.11 -0.30
C LEU A 329 1.10 16.09 -0.57
N ASN A 330 1.46 14.84 -0.82
CA ASN A 330 0.51 13.73 -0.98
C ASN A 330 -0.13 13.25 0.33
N THR A 331 -0.17 14.10 1.36
CA THR A 331 -0.78 13.80 2.65
C THR A 331 -2.29 13.99 2.65
N GLY A 332 -2.87 14.73 1.69
CA GLY A 332 -4.31 14.83 1.49
C GLY A 332 -4.88 13.75 0.56
N GLY A 333 -5.78 12.89 1.07
CA GLY A 333 -6.44 11.83 0.30
C GLY A 333 -5.64 10.53 0.22
N LYS A 334 -5.93 9.65 -0.77
CA LYS A 334 -5.24 8.36 -0.92
C LYS A 334 -3.78 8.60 -1.36
N LYS A 335 -2.84 8.58 -0.42
CA LYS A 335 -1.38 8.73 -0.65
C LYS A 335 -0.90 7.95 -1.88
N LEU A 336 0.02 8.48 -2.68
CA LEU A 336 0.67 7.76 -3.79
C LEU A 336 1.71 6.74 -3.25
N THR A 337 1.95 5.63 -3.95
CA THR A 337 2.98 4.64 -3.60
C THR A 337 4.35 5.20 -3.98
N PRO A 338 5.44 4.73 -3.36
CA PRO A 338 6.78 5.11 -3.78
C PRO A 338 7.00 5.00 -5.29
N GLN A 339 6.52 3.92 -5.92
CA GLN A 339 6.62 3.77 -7.37
C GLN A 339 5.73 4.74 -8.16
N GLU A 340 4.52 5.06 -7.70
CA GLU A 340 3.69 6.14 -8.29
C GLU A 340 4.44 7.49 -8.24
N ILE A 341 5.19 7.77 -7.16
CA ILE A 341 6.03 8.97 -7.05
C ILE A 341 7.22 8.91 -8.03
N ARG A 342 7.96 7.79 -8.07
CA ARG A 342 9.11 7.62 -8.97
C ARG A 342 8.72 7.79 -10.44
N ALA A 343 7.59 7.20 -10.83
CA ALA A 343 7.11 7.28 -12.19
C ALA A 343 6.84 8.73 -12.61
N CYS A 344 6.41 9.61 -11.68
CA CYS A 344 6.26 11.05 -11.92
C CYS A 344 7.61 11.71 -12.13
N ILE A 345 8.47 11.60 -11.12
CA ILE A 345 9.63 12.47 -11.03
C ILE A 345 10.69 12.05 -12.06
N TYR A 346 10.82 10.75 -12.27
CA TYR A 346 11.75 10.16 -13.22
C TYR A 346 11.04 9.71 -14.50
N TYR A 347 9.97 10.42 -14.90
CA TYR A 347 9.24 10.12 -16.13
C TYR A 347 10.20 10.22 -17.34
N GLY A 348 10.25 9.15 -18.14
CA GLY A 348 11.14 9.02 -19.30
C GLY A 348 11.04 7.63 -19.92
N LEU A 349 11.91 7.35 -20.90
CA LEU A 349 11.89 6.10 -21.69
C LEU A 349 12.04 4.84 -20.82
N PHE A 350 12.78 4.91 -19.71
CA PHE A 350 12.94 3.78 -18.80
C PHE A 350 11.65 3.49 -18.03
N ASN A 351 10.94 4.51 -17.56
CA ASN A 351 9.65 4.33 -16.91
C ASN A 351 8.61 3.72 -17.87
N GLU A 352 8.60 4.16 -19.13
CA GLU A 352 7.74 3.57 -20.18
C GLU A 352 8.08 2.10 -20.43
N LEU A 353 9.36 1.74 -20.44
CA LEU A 353 9.80 0.34 -20.53
C LEU A 353 9.31 -0.50 -19.33
N LEU A 354 9.39 0.01 -18.10
CA LEU A 354 8.84 -0.72 -16.94
C LEU A 354 7.34 -1.01 -17.12
N SER A 355 6.60 -0.03 -17.62
CA SER A 355 5.16 -0.17 -17.91
C SER A 355 4.87 -1.20 -19.00
N GLU A 356 5.69 -1.26 -20.06
CA GLU A 356 5.60 -2.26 -21.12
C GLU A 356 5.91 -3.67 -20.58
N LEU A 357 7.00 -3.83 -19.83
CA LEU A 357 7.41 -5.13 -19.29
C LEU A 357 6.38 -5.70 -18.31
N ALA A 358 5.72 -4.84 -17.52
CA ALA A 358 4.63 -5.25 -16.62
C ALA A 358 3.40 -5.82 -17.36
N GLN A 359 3.24 -5.52 -18.64
CA GLN A 359 2.15 -6.03 -19.48
C GLN A 359 2.51 -7.32 -20.23
N THR A 360 3.74 -7.83 -20.07
CA THR A 360 4.16 -9.08 -20.70
C THR A 360 3.25 -10.24 -20.26
N PRO A 361 2.76 -11.11 -21.17
CA PRO A 361 1.82 -12.18 -20.82
C PRO A 361 2.29 -13.08 -19.67
N SER A 362 3.59 -13.42 -19.63
CA SER A 362 4.17 -14.22 -18.55
C SER A 362 4.16 -13.52 -17.20
N PHE A 363 4.40 -12.19 -17.19
CA PHE A 363 4.29 -11.39 -15.99
C PHE A 363 2.83 -11.33 -15.52
N VAL A 364 1.92 -10.98 -16.43
CA VAL A 364 0.47 -10.93 -16.12
C VAL A 364 -0.05 -12.28 -15.62
N ASN A 365 0.42 -13.42 -16.14
CA ASN A 365 0.01 -14.74 -15.65
C ASN A 365 0.50 -15.03 -14.23
N ILE A 366 1.68 -14.56 -13.85
CA ILE A 366 2.22 -14.78 -12.49
C ILE A 366 1.62 -13.79 -11.50
N PHE A 367 1.42 -12.53 -11.89
CA PHE A 367 1.11 -11.42 -10.99
C PHE A 367 -0.37 -10.97 -11.05
N GLY A 368 -1.09 -11.33 -12.10
CA GLY A 368 -2.45 -10.87 -12.40
C GLY A 368 -2.47 -9.67 -13.36
N ILE A 369 -3.66 -9.35 -13.88
CA ILE A 369 -3.90 -8.30 -14.90
C ILE A 369 -3.80 -6.88 -14.30
N SER A 370 -3.98 -6.75 -12.99
CA SER A 370 -4.01 -5.47 -12.30
C SER A 370 -2.64 -5.14 -11.72
N ASP A 371 -1.86 -4.29 -12.41
CA ASP A 371 -0.73 -3.59 -11.80
C ASP A 371 -1.25 -2.52 -10.81
N ASP A 372 -1.84 -3.00 -9.71
CA ASP A 372 -2.47 -2.16 -8.69
C ASP A 372 -1.41 -1.20 -8.13
N ARG A 373 -1.56 0.08 -8.48
CA ARG A 373 -0.69 1.17 -8.02
C ARG A 373 0.79 0.98 -8.35
N LEU A 374 1.07 0.42 -9.53
CA LEU A 374 2.42 0.26 -10.09
C LEU A 374 3.34 -0.72 -9.34
N LYS A 375 2.77 -1.65 -8.56
CA LYS A 375 3.54 -2.67 -7.83
C LYS A 375 4.39 -3.55 -8.76
N GLY A 376 3.86 -3.93 -9.92
CA GLY A 376 4.56 -4.71 -10.93
C GLY A 376 5.75 -3.94 -11.48
N GLN A 377 5.57 -2.66 -11.80
CA GLN A 377 6.67 -1.79 -12.22
C GLN A 377 7.75 -1.66 -11.14
N GLU A 378 7.38 -1.58 -9.86
CA GLU A 378 8.36 -1.54 -8.76
C GLU A 378 9.18 -2.84 -8.69
N LEU A 379 8.54 -4.00 -8.84
CA LEU A 379 9.27 -5.28 -8.86
C LEU A 379 10.26 -5.34 -10.02
N ILE A 380 9.85 -4.92 -11.22
CA ILE A 380 10.72 -4.90 -12.40
C ILE A 380 11.88 -3.91 -12.18
N LEU A 381 11.61 -2.75 -11.58
CA LEU A 381 12.64 -1.78 -11.19
C LEU A 381 13.63 -2.40 -10.19
N ARG A 382 13.15 -3.07 -9.14
CA ARG A 382 13.98 -3.79 -8.16
C ARG A 382 14.87 -4.82 -8.83
N PHE A 383 14.31 -5.59 -9.76
CA PHE A 383 15.08 -6.56 -10.53
C PHE A 383 16.25 -5.90 -11.25
N PHE A 384 16.03 -4.83 -12.03
CA PHE A 384 17.12 -4.17 -12.75
C PHE A 384 18.14 -3.54 -11.80
N ALA A 385 17.68 -2.79 -10.81
CA ALA A 385 18.55 -2.10 -9.86
C ALA A 385 19.45 -3.09 -9.11
N LEU A 386 18.88 -4.17 -8.58
CA LEU A 386 19.63 -5.21 -7.88
C LEU A 386 20.47 -6.06 -8.85
N TYR A 387 19.97 -6.40 -10.04
CA TYR A 387 20.75 -7.18 -11.01
C TYR A 387 22.10 -6.53 -11.34
N TYR A 388 22.10 -5.20 -11.51
CA TYR A 388 23.31 -4.43 -11.82
C TYR A 388 24.11 -4.01 -10.58
N GLU A 389 23.44 -3.64 -9.48
CA GLU A 389 24.08 -2.89 -8.39
C GLU A 389 23.94 -3.55 -7.00
N TYR A 390 23.43 -4.79 -6.87
CA TYR A 390 23.22 -5.44 -5.55
C TYR A 390 24.49 -5.54 -4.68
N LYS A 391 25.68 -5.66 -5.28
CA LYS A 391 26.96 -5.70 -4.53
C LYS A 391 27.23 -4.39 -3.80
N ASN A 392 26.81 -3.28 -4.41
CA ASN A 392 26.96 -1.93 -3.90
C ASN A 392 25.70 -1.43 -3.19
N TYR A 393 24.69 -2.29 -3.06
CA TYR A 393 23.46 -1.96 -2.35
C TYR A 393 23.77 -1.55 -0.92
N LYS A 394 23.20 -0.41 -0.54
CA LYS A 394 23.12 0.11 0.82
C LYS A 394 21.69 0.53 1.07
N LYS A 395 21.21 0.29 2.28
CA LYS A 395 19.88 0.79 2.67
C LYS A 395 19.91 2.33 2.72
N PRO A 396 18.78 3.01 2.44
CA PRO A 396 17.43 2.46 2.19
C PRO A 396 17.22 1.92 0.76
N LEU A 397 16.33 0.92 0.63
CA LEU A 397 15.91 0.44 -0.69
C LEU A 397 15.24 1.56 -1.50
N LYS A 398 14.47 2.43 -0.84
CA LYS A 398 13.78 3.56 -1.47
C LYS A 398 14.75 4.48 -2.23
N GLY A 399 15.79 4.97 -1.55
CA GLY A 399 16.84 5.81 -2.15
C GLY A 399 17.63 5.08 -3.23
N PHE A 400 17.94 3.80 -3.01
CA PHE A 400 18.60 2.95 -4.02
C PHE A 400 17.81 2.87 -5.33
N LEU A 401 16.49 2.65 -5.27
CA LEU A 401 15.63 2.61 -6.45
C LEU A 401 15.45 3.99 -7.11
N ASN A 402 15.38 5.07 -6.31
CA ASN A 402 15.29 6.43 -6.82
C ASN A 402 16.53 6.79 -7.66
N ASN A 403 17.72 6.48 -7.14
CA ASN A 403 18.99 6.68 -7.82
C ASN A 403 19.09 5.88 -9.12
N PHE A 404 18.61 4.63 -9.12
CA PHE A 404 18.58 3.82 -10.33
C PHE A 404 17.61 4.40 -11.38
N MET A 405 16.42 4.87 -10.99
CA MET A 405 15.48 5.53 -11.90
C MET A 405 16.10 6.80 -12.52
N SER A 406 16.70 7.66 -11.71
CA SER A 406 17.30 8.92 -12.18
C SER A 406 18.39 8.67 -13.22
N LYS A 407 19.37 7.80 -12.90
CA LYS A 407 20.52 7.52 -13.78
C LYS A 407 20.16 6.83 -15.09
N ASN A 408 18.99 6.19 -15.16
CA ASN A 408 18.59 5.41 -16.33
C ASN A 408 17.36 6.01 -17.03
N ARG A 409 16.87 7.19 -16.60
CA ARG A 409 15.63 7.84 -17.08
C ARG A 409 15.44 7.75 -18.59
N ASP A 410 16.47 8.10 -19.35
CA ASP A 410 16.44 8.19 -20.82
C ASP A 410 17.12 7.01 -21.52
N LEU A 411 17.33 5.90 -20.81
CA LEU A 411 17.99 4.68 -21.35
C LEU A 411 19.42 4.92 -21.88
N SER A 412 20.10 5.98 -21.41
CA SER A 412 21.45 6.34 -21.83
C SER A 412 22.50 5.31 -21.43
N LYS A 413 22.37 4.70 -20.24
CA LYS A 413 23.29 3.69 -19.70
C LYS A 413 22.99 2.27 -20.21
N PHE A 414 21.71 1.92 -20.36
CA PHE A 414 21.27 0.60 -20.81
C PHE A 414 20.15 0.73 -21.85
N SER A 415 20.37 0.16 -23.04
CA SER A 415 19.36 0.20 -24.10
C SER A 415 18.14 -0.65 -23.76
N LYS A 416 16.98 -0.25 -24.32
CA LYS A 416 15.71 -0.98 -24.23
C LYS A 416 15.88 -2.48 -24.51
N ASN A 417 16.51 -2.81 -25.64
CA ASN A 417 16.72 -4.19 -26.07
C ASN A 417 17.55 -5.01 -25.07
N LYS A 418 18.57 -4.40 -24.47
CA LYS A 418 19.40 -5.07 -23.46
C LYS A 418 18.60 -5.39 -22.20
N LEU A 419 17.80 -4.44 -21.72
CA LEU A 419 16.98 -4.62 -20.52
C LEU A 419 15.86 -5.64 -20.75
N SER A 420 15.15 -5.53 -21.87
CA SER A 420 14.11 -6.52 -22.25
C SER A 420 14.71 -7.91 -22.44
N GLY A 421 15.90 -8.01 -23.06
CA GLY A 421 16.61 -9.28 -23.25
C GLY A 421 17.09 -9.95 -21.96
N LEU A 422 17.17 -9.22 -20.85
CA LEU A 422 17.43 -9.79 -19.52
C LEU A 422 16.14 -10.25 -18.85
N PHE A 423 15.11 -9.42 -18.88
CA PHE A 423 13.88 -9.65 -18.12
C PHE A 423 12.96 -10.69 -18.75
N VAL A 424 12.65 -10.53 -20.05
CA VAL A 424 11.62 -11.32 -20.73
C VAL A 424 11.96 -12.82 -20.74
N PRO A 425 13.17 -13.27 -21.13
CA PRO A 425 13.51 -14.69 -21.10
C PRO A 425 13.44 -15.30 -19.68
N ALA A 426 13.83 -14.52 -18.67
CA ALA A 426 13.79 -14.95 -17.28
C ALA A 426 12.36 -15.14 -16.77
N ILE A 427 11.48 -14.14 -16.98
CA ILE A 427 10.10 -14.25 -16.52
C ILE A 427 9.31 -15.30 -17.32
N ASP A 428 9.58 -15.45 -18.61
CA ASP A 428 8.99 -16.51 -19.44
C ASP A 428 9.38 -17.90 -18.93
N PHE A 429 10.65 -18.09 -18.59
CA PHE A 429 11.12 -19.36 -18.02
C PHE A 429 10.47 -19.65 -16.65
N ILE A 430 10.36 -18.66 -15.78
CA ILE A 430 9.68 -18.81 -14.49
C ILE A 430 8.19 -19.15 -14.70
N ASN A 431 7.52 -18.47 -15.63
CA ASN A 431 6.12 -18.71 -15.93
C ASN A 431 5.89 -20.12 -16.48
N LEU A 432 6.73 -20.57 -17.43
CA LEU A 432 6.68 -21.91 -17.99
C LEU A 432 6.82 -23.00 -16.90
N THR A 433 7.66 -22.76 -15.90
CA THR A 433 8.02 -23.76 -14.89
C THR A 433 7.11 -23.74 -13.67
N LEU A 434 6.86 -22.57 -13.09
CA LEU A 434 6.17 -22.40 -11.80
C LEU A 434 4.76 -21.82 -11.94
N LYS A 435 4.46 -21.13 -13.05
CA LYS A 435 3.17 -20.44 -13.29
C LYS A 435 2.80 -19.55 -12.09
N GLU A 436 1.52 -19.57 -11.68
CA GLU A 436 0.97 -18.82 -10.55
C GLU A 436 1.60 -19.15 -9.18
N LYS A 437 2.37 -20.24 -9.05
CA LYS A 437 3.06 -20.56 -7.78
C LYS A 437 4.39 -19.82 -7.62
N ALA A 438 4.86 -19.14 -8.67
CA ALA A 438 6.12 -18.41 -8.62
C ALA A 438 6.12 -17.34 -7.51
N PHE A 439 7.25 -17.24 -6.80
CA PHE A 439 7.54 -16.21 -5.80
C PHE A 439 6.60 -16.16 -4.58
N ARG A 440 5.85 -17.25 -4.32
CA ARG A 440 4.90 -17.35 -3.22
C ARG A 440 5.33 -18.40 -2.21
N ARG A 441 5.04 -18.15 -0.93
CA ARG A 441 5.30 -19.08 0.19
C ARG A 441 4.16 -19.04 1.21
N GLY A 442 2.96 -19.36 0.73
CA GLY A 442 1.69 -19.10 1.42
C GLY A 442 1.24 -17.66 1.18
N GLY A 443 0.03 -17.48 0.64
CA GLY A 443 -0.52 -16.15 0.34
C GLY A 443 0.07 -15.44 -0.89
N GLY A 444 0.29 -14.13 -0.75
CA GLY A 444 0.68 -13.21 -1.83
C GLY A 444 2.14 -13.34 -2.29
N ILE A 445 2.52 -12.53 -3.28
CA ILE A 445 3.88 -12.53 -3.82
C ILE A 445 4.85 -11.89 -2.82
N ASN A 446 6.00 -12.56 -2.62
CA ASN A 446 7.08 -12.05 -1.79
C ASN A 446 8.14 -11.37 -2.69
N ALA A 447 8.31 -10.06 -2.52
CA ALA A 447 9.26 -9.27 -3.30
C ALA A 447 10.73 -9.70 -3.10
N ALA A 448 11.12 -10.09 -1.89
CA ALA A 448 12.49 -10.55 -1.62
C ALA A 448 12.80 -11.87 -2.35
N ILE A 449 11.81 -12.77 -2.45
CA ILE A 449 11.93 -14.00 -3.26
C ILE A 449 11.97 -13.66 -4.75
N PHE A 450 11.15 -12.71 -5.20
CA PHE A 450 11.20 -12.23 -6.58
C PHE A 450 12.60 -11.70 -6.93
N ASP A 451 13.14 -10.79 -6.12
CA ASP A 451 14.46 -10.15 -6.32
C ASP A 451 15.54 -11.22 -6.56
N SER A 452 15.68 -12.17 -5.62
CA SER A 452 16.73 -13.17 -5.64
C SER A 452 16.53 -14.20 -6.75
N VAL A 453 15.32 -14.73 -6.93
CA VAL A 453 15.05 -15.80 -7.90
C VAL A 453 15.20 -15.28 -9.32
N MET A 454 14.66 -14.10 -9.62
CA MET A 454 14.81 -13.49 -10.95
C MET A 454 16.27 -13.22 -11.29
N ILE A 455 17.07 -12.70 -10.34
CA ILE A 455 18.50 -12.45 -10.58
C ILE A 455 19.26 -13.77 -10.79
N GLY A 456 19.02 -14.76 -9.93
CA GLY A 456 19.68 -16.06 -10.02
C GLY A 456 19.40 -16.76 -11.34
N ILE A 457 18.13 -16.83 -11.77
CA ILE A 457 17.77 -17.50 -13.01
C ILE A 457 18.26 -16.72 -14.24
N THR A 458 18.21 -15.39 -14.22
CA THR A 458 18.73 -14.55 -15.31
C THR A 458 20.24 -14.79 -15.49
N LYS A 459 21.01 -14.80 -14.40
CA LYS A 459 22.46 -15.09 -14.46
C LYS A 459 22.76 -16.50 -14.97
N ARG A 460 21.87 -17.48 -14.73
CA ARG A 460 22.01 -18.82 -15.29
C ARG A 460 21.71 -18.83 -16.78
N LEU A 461 20.59 -18.25 -17.22
CA LEU A 461 20.17 -18.19 -18.63
C LEU A 461 21.19 -17.50 -19.55
N ILE A 462 21.95 -16.52 -19.03
CA ILE A 462 23.03 -15.88 -19.81
C ILE A 462 24.20 -16.84 -20.06
N LYS A 463 24.42 -17.84 -19.20
CA LYS A 463 25.55 -18.76 -19.28
C LYS A 463 25.23 -20.07 -20.01
N VAL A 464 23.96 -20.42 -20.19
CA VAL A 464 23.56 -21.70 -20.77
C VAL A 464 22.37 -21.54 -21.71
N ASP A 465 22.41 -22.27 -22.83
CA ASP A 465 21.37 -22.17 -23.86
C ASP A 465 20.04 -22.81 -23.44
N LYS A 466 20.09 -23.85 -22.59
CA LYS A 466 18.91 -24.58 -22.12
C LYS A 466 19.05 -24.98 -20.66
N ILE A 467 17.96 -24.78 -19.90
CA ILE A 467 17.86 -25.19 -18.50
C ILE A 467 16.82 -26.32 -18.40
N ASN A 468 17.19 -27.40 -17.71
CA ASN A 468 16.25 -28.48 -17.41
C ASN A 468 15.20 -27.99 -16.37
N THR A 469 13.94 -27.96 -16.78
CA THR A 469 12.82 -27.43 -15.97
C THR A 469 12.56 -28.24 -14.69
N ASN A 470 12.74 -29.56 -14.71
CA ASN A 470 12.57 -30.41 -13.54
C ASN A 470 13.69 -30.17 -12.52
N LYS A 471 14.93 -30.04 -13.01
CA LYS A 471 16.09 -29.73 -12.17
C LYS A 471 15.98 -28.32 -11.56
N PHE A 472 15.45 -27.36 -12.32
CA PHE A 472 15.10 -26.04 -11.79
C PHE A 472 14.08 -26.12 -10.65
N LYS A 473 12.95 -26.84 -10.84
CA LYS A 473 11.93 -27.02 -9.78
C LYS A 473 12.53 -27.61 -8.50
N GLN A 474 13.36 -28.64 -8.62
CA GLN A 474 14.03 -29.25 -7.47
C GLN A 474 14.94 -28.26 -6.72
N GLN A 475 15.72 -27.45 -7.45
CA GLN A 475 16.57 -26.44 -6.82
C GLN A 475 15.76 -25.28 -6.25
N TYR A 476 14.68 -24.87 -6.91
CA TYR A 476 13.77 -23.85 -6.40
C TYR A 476 13.11 -24.31 -5.09
N GLU A 477 12.61 -25.54 -5.01
CA GLU A 477 12.07 -26.11 -3.77
C GLU A 477 13.13 -26.14 -2.67
N LYS A 478 14.35 -26.63 -2.95
CA LYS A 478 15.45 -26.60 -1.98
C LYS A 478 15.75 -25.19 -1.45
N LEU A 479 15.70 -24.17 -2.33
CA LEU A 479 15.85 -22.77 -1.91
C LEU A 479 14.72 -22.35 -0.97
N MET A 480 13.47 -22.69 -1.31
CA MET A 480 12.27 -22.32 -0.53
C MET A 480 12.18 -23.00 0.85
N TYR A 481 12.91 -24.11 1.06
CA TYR A 481 13.00 -24.83 2.33
C TYR A 481 14.32 -24.57 3.09
N ASN A 482 15.20 -23.69 2.60
CA ASN A 482 16.45 -23.35 3.28
C ASN A 482 16.23 -22.32 4.39
N ASP A 483 16.44 -22.67 5.66
CA ASP A 483 16.16 -21.80 6.81
C ASP A 483 16.88 -20.44 6.77
N THR A 484 18.12 -20.42 6.30
CA THR A 484 18.90 -19.17 6.16
C THR A 484 18.34 -18.28 5.06
N TYR A 485 17.96 -18.85 3.92
CA TYR A 485 17.30 -18.11 2.84
C TYR A 485 15.95 -17.52 3.31
N ILE A 486 15.21 -18.32 4.08
CA ILE A 486 13.91 -17.98 4.61
C ILE A 486 13.98 -16.80 5.57
N SER A 487 14.95 -16.80 6.48
CA SER A 487 15.12 -15.70 7.44
C SER A 487 15.42 -14.38 6.72
N MET A 488 16.33 -14.42 5.73
CA MET A 488 16.69 -13.27 4.87
C MET A 488 15.54 -12.79 3.97
N SER A 489 14.50 -13.60 3.80
CA SER A 489 13.30 -13.29 2.98
C SER A 489 12.08 -12.91 3.82
N LYS A 490 12.20 -12.88 5.16
CA LYS A 490 11.12 -12.56 6.11
C LYS A 490 11.40 -11.37 7.02
N VAL A 491 12.63 -11.21 7.50
CA VAL A 491 13.01 -10.20 8.50
C VAL A 491 14.12 -9.33 7.92
N GLY A 492 14.01 -8.00 8.07
CA GLY A 492 15.03 -7.07 7.58
C GLY A 492 15.32 -7.31 6.10
N THR A 493 14.27 -7.49 5.30
CA THR A 493 14.45 -7.93 3.89
C THR A 493 15.11 -6.86 3.02
N SER A 494 15.14 -5.62 3.51
CA SER A 494 15.85 -4.50 2.92
C SER A 494 17.29 -4.36 3.45
N ASP A 495 17.72 -5.14 4.45
CA ASP A 495 19.08 -5.05 4.97
C ASP A 495 20.11 -5.58 3.97
N GLU A 496 21.31 -4.98 3.99
CA GLU A 496 22.39 -5.30 3.06
C GLU A 496 22.79 -6.78 3.10
N VAL A 497 22.89 -7.34 4.31
CA VAL A 497 23.20 -8.76 4.53
C VAL A 497 22.12 -9.64 3.95
N SER A 498 20.84 -9.31 4.21
CA SER A 498 19.70 -10.05 3.69
C SER A 498 19.62 -10.00 2.17
N VAL A 499 19.82 -8.83 1.56
CA VAL A 499 19.78 -8.61 0.10
C VAL A 499 20.89 -9.38 -0.59
N LYS A 500 22.14 -9.19 -0.16
CA LYS A 500 23.30 -9.84 -0.76
C LYS A 500 23.22 -11.35 -0.57
N GLY A 501 22.95 -11.80 0.66
CA GLY A 501 22.89 -13.22 1.02
C GLY A 501 21.83 -13.99 0.23
N ARG A 502 20.60 -13.46 0.11
CA ARG A 502 19.54 -14.17 -0.64
C ARG A 502 19.82 -14.22 -2.14
N ILE A 503 20.40 -13.17 -2.72
CA ILE A 503 20.78 -13.13 -4.13
C ILE A 503 21.91 -14.12 -4.39
N GLU A 504 22.94 -14.16 -3.55
CA GLU A 504 24.07 -15.06 -3.68
C GLU A 504 23.67 -16.53 -3.55
N GLN A 505 22.81 -16.87 -2.59
CA GLN A 505 22.28 -18.23 -2.47
C GLN A 505 21.46 -18.65 -3.69
N SER A 506 20.64 -17.74 -4.24
CA SER A 506 19.89 -18.00 -5.47
C SER A 506 20.82 -18.22 -6.69
N ILE A 507 21.88 -17.42 -6.81
CA ILE A 507 22.90 -17.59 -7.86
C ILE A 507 23.61 -18.93 -7.70
N GLU A 508 24.01 -19.29 -6.48
CA GLU A 508 24.71 -20.55 -6.21
C GLU A 508 23.81 -21.76 -6.52
N ILE A 509 22.57 -21.75 -6.05
CA ILE A 509 21.68 -22.91 -6.21
C ILE A 509 21.29 -23.12 -7.68
N PHE A 510 21.06 -22.04 -8.44
CA PHE A 510 20.78 -22.10 -9.87
C PHE A 510 22.04 -22.21 -10.73
N SER A 511 23.25 -22.12 -10.18
CA SER A 511 24.46 -22.51 -10.93
C SER A 511 24.50 -24.02 -11.23
N LYS A 512 23.77 -24.80 -10.42
CA LYS A 512 23.77 -26.27 -10.45
C LYS A 512 22.79 -26.86 -11.46
N ILE A 513 21.92 -26.07 -12.12
CA ILE A 513 20.83 -26.57 -12.98
C ILE A 513 21.25 -26.74 -14.43
#